data_AF-A0A2A7X1W2-F1
#
_entry.id   AF-A0A2A7X1W2-F1
#
_cell.length_a   1.000
_cell.length_b   1.000
_cell.length_c   1.000
_cell.angle_alpha   90.00
_cell.angle_beta   90.00
_cell.angle_gamma   90.00
#
_symmetry.space_group_name_H-M   'P 1'
#
loop_
_entity.id
_entity.type
_entity.pdbx_description
1 polymer ?
#
loop_
_entity_poly.entity_id
_entity_poly.type
_entity_poly.pdbx_seq_one_letter_code
_entity_poly.pdbx_strand_id
1 'polypeptide(L)'
;MIIQELDFQNVEISRLGGYDGFKVSFSINHQGYILLAGKQETLFPLSIKHAFIEKEKCQFCNKLVLKSAISQQICLHLILKKGDLLTFFQQKYPEQFE
;
A
#
# COMPACT_ATOMS: atom_id res chain seq x y z
N MET A 1 -11.59 -3.45 -11.01
CA MET A 1 -10.22 -2.89 -10.97
C MET A 1 -9.26 -4.02 -11.26
N ILE A 2 -8.50 -3.91 -12.35
CA ILE A 2 -7.43 -4.83 -12.72
C ILE A 2 -6.13 -4.19 -12.24
N ILE A 3 -5.35 -4.88 -11.40
CA ILE A 3 -4.18 -4.28 -10.76
C ILE A 3 -3.09 -3.96 -11.77
N GLN A 4 -2.93 -4.81 -12.78
CA GLN A 4 -1.92 -4.66 -13.83
C GLN A 4 -2.13 -3.41 -14.70
N GLU A 5 -3.34 -2.85 -14.71
CA GLU A 5 -3.69 -1.64 -15.47
C GLU A 5 -3.48 -0.35 -14.66
N LEU A 6 -3.13 -0.46 -13.37
CA LEU A 6 -2.87 0.70 -12.53
C LEU A 6 -1.47 1.24 -12.79
N ASP A 7 -1.38 2.56 -12.99
CA ASP A 7 -0.12 3.27 -13.08
C ASP A 7 0.45 3.50 -11.66
N PHE A 8 1.23 2.54 -11.17
CA PHE A 8 1.93 2.63 -9.90
C PHE A 8 3.17 3.53 -10.01
N GLN A 9 3.17 4.60 -9.23
CA GLN A 9 4.21 5.63 -9.20
C GLN A 9 4.90 5.65 -7.83
N ASN A 10 6.12 6.17 -7.76
CA ASN A 10 6.87 6.40 -6.51
C ASN A 10 6.89 5.16 -5.58
N VAL A 11 7.12 3.98 -6.15
CA VAL A 11 7.13 2.72 -5.39
C VAL A 11 8.42 2.65 -4.57
N GLU A 12 8.28 2.50 -3.25
CA GLU A 12 9.38 2.32 -2.30
C GLU A 12 9.06 1.14 -1.40
N ILE A 13 9.92 0.12 -1.39
CA ILE A 13 9.78 -1.06 -0.54
C ILE A 13 10.90 -1.02 0.50
N SER A 14 10.54 -1.14 1.77
CA SER A 14 11.48 -1.14 2.88
C SER A 14 11.14 -2.22 3.89
N ARG A 15 12.16 -2.87 4.44
CA ARG A 15 12.00 -3.78 5.58
C ARG A 15 11.70 -2.97 6.84
N LEU A 16 10.80 -3.46 7.67
CA LEU A 16 10.43 -2.80 8.92
C LEU A 16 11.31 -3.34 10.06
N GLY A 17 11.98 -2.45 10.80
CA GLY A 17 12.89 -2.86 11.88
C GLY A 17 12.20 -3.31 13.16
N GLY A 18 10.92 -2.94 13.37
CA GLY A 18 10.17 -3.24 14.60
C GLY A 18 9.38 -4.55 14.57
N TYR A 19 9.20 -5.16 13.40
CA TYR A 19 8.61 -6.48 13.23
C TYR A 19 9.04 -7.06 11.87
N ASP A 20 9.12 -8.38 11.75
CA ASP A 20 9.54 -8.99 10.50
C ASP A 20 8.47 -8.80 9.41
N GLY A 21 8.80 -7.99 8.40
CA GLY A 21 7.84 -7.56 7.40
C GLY A 21 8.34 -6.41 6.54
N PHE A 22 7.46 -5.96 5.64
CA PHE A 22 7.75 -4.95 4.63
C PHE A 22 6.70 -3.85 4.63
N LYS A 23 7.15 -2.64 4.31
CA LYS A 23 6.34 -1.49 3.98
C LYS A 23 6.52 -1.21 2.50
N VAL A 24 5.43 -1.22 1.75
CA VAL A 24 5.37 -0.79 0.35
C VAL A 24 4.64 0.54 0.29
N SER A 25 5.38 1.63 0.11
CA SER A 25 4.83 2.95 -0.21
C SER A 25 4.66 3.06 -1.72
N PHE A 26 3.54 3.60 -2.19
CA PHE A 26 3.32 3.82 -3.62
C PHE A 26 2.27 4.91 -3.83
N SER A 27 2.15 5.39 -5.07
CA SER A 27 1.12 6.34 -5.48
C SER A 27 0.37 5.85 -6.71
N ILE A 28 -0.91 6.25 -6.84
CA ILE A 28 -1.71 6.07 -8.06
C ILE A 28 -2.43 7.39 -8.32
N ASN A 29 -2.28 7.99 -9.50
CA ASN A 29 -2.86 9.31 -9.80
C ASN A 29 -2.53 10.35 -8.71
N HIS A 30 -1.26 10.42 -8.30
CA HIS A 30 -0.73 11.29 -7.24
C HIS A 30 -1.24 11.02 -5.81
N GLN A 31 -2.18 10.09 -5.63
CA GLN A 31 -2.69 9.70 -4.31
C GLN A 31 -1.78 8.64 -3.69
N GLY A 32 -1.25 8.92 -2.50
CA GLY A 32 -0.30 8.04 -1.79
C GLY A 32 -0.98 6.93 -0.98
N TYR A 33 -0.40 5.73 -1.01
CA TYR A 33 -0.86 4.57 -0.25
C TYR A 33 0.32 3.83 0.39
N ILE A 34 0.05 3.15 1.49
CA ILE A 34 1.00 2.27 2.16
C ILE A 34 0.35 0.91 2.36
N LEU A 35 0.95 -0.13 1.76
CA LEU A 35 0.68 -1.53 2.06
C LEU A 35 1.70 -2.02 3.10
N LEU A 36 1.22 -2.64 4.17
CA LEU A 36 2.04 -3.33 5.14
C LEU A 36 1.90 -4.84 4.93
N ALA A 37 3.03 -5.54 4.95
CA ALA A 37 3.10 -6.99 4.86
C ALA A 37 3.92 -7.54 6.04
N GLY A 38 3.46 -8.65 6.62
CA GLY A 38 4.21 -9.41 7.61
C GLY A 38 4.99 -10.54 6.94
N LYS A 39 6.08 -10.96 7.56
CA LYS A 39 6.87 -12.13 7.17
C LYS A 39 6.84 -13.16 8.30
N GLN A 40 6.41 -14.36 7.96
CA GLN A 40 6.63 -15.58 8.76
C GLN A 40 7.37 -16.57 7.84
N GLU A 41 6.81 -17.75 7.56
CA GLU A 41 7.32 -18.64 6.51
C GLU A 41 7.12 -18.03 5.11
N THR A 42 5.99 -17.35 4.91
CA THR A 42 5.65 -16.62 3.69
C THR A 42 5.29 -15.18 4.00
N LEU A 43 5.40 -14.31 3.00
CA LEU A 43 4.87 -12.95 3.10
C LEU A 43 3.35 -12.95 3.03
N PHE A 44 2.71 -12.16 3.89
CA PHE A 44 1.26 -12.01 3.91
C PHE A 44 0.86 -10.55 4.13
N PRO A 45 -0.24 -10.09 3.52
CA PRO A 45 -0.64 -8.69 3.59
C PRO A 45 -1.35 -8.40 4.93
N LEU A 46 -0.90 -7.37 5.65
CA LEU A 46 -1.48 -6.93 6.92
C LEU A 46 -2.57 -5.89 6.71
N SER A 47 -2.22 -4.76 6.10
CA SER A 47 -3.14 -3.63 5.96
C SER A 47 -2.76 -2.73 4.79
N ILE A 48 -3.70 -1.88 4.36
CA ILE A 48 -3.44 -0.81 3.42
C ILE A 48 -4.13 0.47 3.88
N LYS A 49 -3.39 1.57 3.87
CA LYS A 49 -3.87 2.87 4.30
C LYS A 49 -3.51 3.97 3.31
N HIS A 50 -4.27 5.05 3.36
CA HIS A 50 -3.91 6.29 2.67
C HIS A 50 -2.68 6.92 3.33
N ALA A 51 -1.88 7.59 2.50
CA ALA A 51 -0.71 8.38 2.88
C ALA A 51 -0.70 9.70 2.11
N PHE A 52 -1.85 10.37 2.04
CA PHE A 52 -2.02 11.56 1.22
C PHE A 52 -1.28 12.76 1.82
N ILE A 53 -0.62 13.52 0.95
CA ILE A 53 0.14 14.72 1.32
C ILE A 53 -0.82 15.91 1.55
N GLU A 54 -1.98 15.87 0.90
CA GLU A 54 -3.01 16.90 0.97
C GLU A 54 -4.37 16.32 1.37
N LYS A 55 -5.31 17.20 1.74
CA LYS A 55 -6.69 16.81 2.00
C LYS A 55 -7.41 16.63 0.67
N GLU A 56 -7.79 15.41 0.35
CA GLU A 56 -8.46 15.08 -0.90
C GLU A 56 -9.39 13.87 -0.74
N LYS A 57 -10.26 13.64 -1.73
CA LYS A 57 -11.10 12.44 -1.76
C LYS A 57 -10.34 11.31 -2.43
N CYS A 58 -10.29 10.15 -1.77
CA CYS A 58 -9.71 8.96 -2.37
C CYS A 58 -10.51 8.53 -3.60
N GLN A 59 -9.83 8.34 -4.73
CA GLN A 59 -10.44 7.93 -5.99
C GLN A 59 -11.12 6.55 -5.93
N PHE A 60 -10.67 5.66 -5.03
CA PHE A 60 -11.17 4.29 -4.96
C PHE A 60 -12.33 4.10 -3.96
N CYS A 61 -12.29 4.78 -2.81
CA CYS A 61 -13.28 4.61 -1.76
C CYS A 61 -14.12 5.86 -1.49
N ASN A 62 -13.89 6.95 -2.23
CA ASN A 62 -14.56 8.25 -2.12
C ASN A 62 -14.49 8.89 -0.71
N LYS A 63 -13.68 8.35 0.20
CA LYS A 63 -13.47 8.87 1.55
C LYS A 63 -12.67 10.16 1.46
N LEU A 64 -13.10 11.18 2.20
CA LEU A 64 -12.28 12.36 2.44
C LEU A 64 -11.12 11.99 3.36
N VAL A 65 -9.91 12.05 2.83
CA VAL A 65 -8.69 11.74 3.55
C VAL A 65 -8.07 13.04 4.01
N LEU A 66 -7.74 13.13 5.29
CA LEU A 66 -7.10 14.30 5.88
C LEU A 66 -5.58 14.10 5.91
N LYS A 67 -4.82 15.18 5.77
CA LYS A 67 -3.38 15.16 6.09
C LYS A 67 -3.22 14.96 7.59
N SER A 68 -2.98 13.75 8.05
CA SER A 68 -2.79 13.47 9.48
C SER A 68 -1.81 12.32 9.69
N ALA A 69 -0.84 12.53 10.58
CA ALA A 69 0.09 11.51 11.04
C ALA A 69 -0.54 10.48 12.01
N ILE A 70 -1.77 10.74 12.49
CA ILE A 70 -2.31 10.08 13.69
C ILE A 70 -3.42 9.07 13.36
N SER A 71 -4.09 9.18 12.21
CA SER A 71 -5.17 8.25 11.86
C SER A 71 -4.73 7.18 10.86
N GLN A 72 -5.01 5.92 11.19
CA GLN A 72 -4.97 4.81 10.23
C GLN A 72 -6.15 4.99 9.26
N GLN A 73 -6.01 5.90 8.29
CA GLN A 73 -7.05 6.14 7.29
C GLN A 73 -7.01 5.00 6.28
N ILE A 74 -7.66 3.88 6.61
CA ILE A 74 -7.74 2.70 5.74
C ILE A 74 -8.46 3.05 4.43
N CYS A 75 -7.94 2.53 3.32
CA CYS A 75 -8.64 2.55 2.04
C CYS A 75 -9.57 1.33 1.95
N LEU A 76 -10.87 1.54 2.14
CA LEU A 76 -11.87 0.46 2.15
C LEU A 76 -11.96 -0.32 0.83
N HIS A 77 -11.53 0.28 -0.28
CA HIS A 77 -11.48 -0.41 -1.56
C HIS A 77 -10.21 -1.26 -1.69
N LEU A 78 -9.04 -0.65 -1.48
CA LEU A 78 -7.76 -1.33 -1.66
C LEU A 78 -7.50 -2.40 -0.59
N ILE A 79 -8.09 -2.29 0.61
CA ILE A 79 -7.93 -3.30 1.68
C ILE A 79 -8.48 -4.67 1.27
N LEU A 80 -9.49 -4.69 0.39
CA LEU A 80 -10.05 -5.91 -0.18
C LEU A 80 -9.13 -6.51 -1.26
N LYS A 81 -8.14 -5.74 -1.73
CA LYS A 81 -7.18 -6.10 -2.78
C LYS A 81 -5.75 -6.26 -2.28
N LYS A 82 -5.54 -6.21 -0.96
CA LYS A 82 -4.20 -6.24 -0.35
C LYS A 82 -3.38 -7.50 -0.72
N GLY A 83 -4.02 -8.65 -0.91
CA GLY A 83 -3.37 -9.89 -1.37
C GLY A 83 -2.88 -9.75 -2.80
N ASP A 84 -3.79 -9.46 -3.71
CA ASP A 84 -3.47 -9.23 -5.12
C ASP A 84 -2.39 -8.14 -5.32
N LEU A 85 -2.43 -7.06 -4.52
CA LEU A 85 -1.41 -6.00 -4.52
C LEU A 85 -0.06 -6.52 -4.04
N LEU A 86 -0.02 -7.28 -2.95
CA LEU A 86 1.24 -7.86 -2.45
C LEU A 86 1.85 -8.78 -3.51
N THR A 87 1.05 -9.69 -4.09
CA THR A 87 1.50 -10.58 -5.16
C THR A 87 2.05 -9.79 -6.35
N PHE A 88 1.36 -8.73 -6.77
CA PHE A 88 1.84 -7.86 -7.84
C PHE A 88 3.21 -7.25 -7.52
N PHE A 89 3.39 -6.68 -6.32
CA PHE A 89 4.66 -6.07 -5.93
C PHE A 89 5.78 -7.11 -5.81
N GLN A 90 5.50 -8.30 -5.29
CA GLN A 90 6.49 -9.40 -5.24
C GLN A 90 6.92 -9.86 -6.63
N GLN A 91 5.99 -9.90 -7.60
CA GLN A 91 6.32 -10.25 -8.98
C GLN A 91 7.12 -9.16 -9.69
N LYS A 92 6.80 -7.89 -9.44
CA LYS A 92 7.43 -6.74 -10.11
C LYS A 92 8.77 -6.33 -9.50
N TYR A 93 8.95 -6.53 -8.19
CA TYR A 93 10.13 -6.11 -7.43
C TYR A 93 10.67 -7.23 -6.52
N PRO A 94 10.96 -8.44 -7.05
CA PRO A 94 11.28 -9.61 -6.23
C PRO A 94 12.48 -9.39 -5.31
N GLU A 95 13.54 -8.74 -5.80
CA GLU A 95 14.78 -8.48 -5.05
C GLU A 95 14.57 -7.56 -3.83
N GLN A 96 13.47 -6.79 -3.78
CA GLN A 96 13.18 -5.90 -2.64
C GLN A 96 12.44 -6.62 -1.50
N PHE A 97 12.08 -7.89 -1.67
CA PHE A 97 11.36 -8.71 -0.69
C PHE A 97 12.21 -9.83 -0.06
N GLU A 98 13.52 -9.84 -0.33
CA GLU A 98 14.48 -10.81 0.23
C GLU A 98 14.75 -10.59 1.73
#